data_AF-A0AA42QZ43-F1
#
_entry.id   AF-A0AA42QZ43-F1
#
_cell.length_a   1.000
_cell.length_b   1.000
_cell.length_c   1.000
_cell.angle_alpha   90.00
_cell.angle_beta   90.00
_cell.angle_gamma   90.00
#
_symmetry.space_group_name_H-M   'P 1'
#
loop_
_entity.id
_entity.type
_entity.pdbx_description
1 polymer ?
#
loop_
_entity_poly.entity_id
_entity_poly.type
_entity_poly.pdbx_seq_one_letter_code
_entity_poly.pdbx_strand_id
1 'polypeptide(L)'
;MMYGTVSEICIALLKTHENNEKMAVITWTAEDVREAGAEYNPTIAETARVLQAIGEADCDIMYRYGIGQDFVSGELRQIVAERAPRQIAIPENELRLLLPLIERGMSHVDDISGEACAAVETLQLVLGSPSA
;
A
#
# COMPACT_ATOMS: atom_id res chain seq x y z
N MET A 1 2.10 11.39 20.42
CA MET A 1 0.83 11.08 19.74
C MET A 1 0.12 12.38 19.42
N MET A 2 0.07 12.80 18.15
CA MET A 2 -1.02 13.67 17.70
C MET A 2 -1.84 12.95 16.64
N TYR A 3 -2.58 11.97 17.15
CA TYR A 3 -3.84 11.49 16.61
C TYR A 3 -4.92 12.04 17.51
N GLY A 4 -5.58 13.10 17.08
CA GLY A 4 -6.55 13.78 17.93
C GLY A 4 -7.70 14.31 17.12
N THR A 5 -8.82 14.47 17.80
CA THR A 5 -9.95 15.26 17.34
C THR A 5 -9.51 16.70 17.04
N VAL A 6 -10.29 17.40 16.21
CA VAL A 6 -10.05 18.83 15.89
C VAL A 6 -9.84 19.66 17.16
N SER A 7 -10.59 19.38 18.23
CA SER A 7 -10.46 20.08 19.51
C SER A 7 -9.11 19.83 20.20
N GLU A 8 -8.60 18.61 20.21
CA GLU A 8 -7.30 18.29 20.80
C GLU A 8 -6.17 18.96 20.03
N ILE A 9 -6.28 19.00 18.69
CA ILE A 9 -5.36 19.72 17.81
C ILE A 9 -5.38 21.21 18.14
N CYS A 10 -6.55 21.84 18.22
CA CYS A 10 -6.68 23.25 18.57
C CYS A 10 -6.08 23.56 19.95
N ILE A 11 -6.31 22.71 20.95
CA ILE A 11 -5.75 22.90 22.30
C ILE A 11 -4.22 22.80 22.28
N ALA A 12 -3.65 21.85 21.55
CA ALA A 12 -2.20 21.71 21.43
C ALA A 12 -1.57 22.93 20.76
N LEU A 13 -2.18 23.43 19.69
CA LEU A 13 -1.72 24.63 18.98
C LEU A 13 -1.74 25.86 19.89
N LEU A 14 -2.83 26.10 20.62
CA LEU A 14 -2.97 27.23 21.55
C LEU A 14 -2.00 27.20 22.74
N LYS A 15 -1.52 26.01 23.14
CA LYS A 15 -0.50 25.90 24.19
C LYS A 15 0.90 26.25 23.71
N THR A 16 1.15 26.09 22.41
CA THR A 16 2.51 26.07 21.87
C THR A 16 2.85 27.37 21.14
N HIS A 17 1.84 28.05 20.59
CA HIS A 17 2.00 29.25 19.76
C HIS A 17 1.28 30.45 20.35
N GLU A 18 1.83 31.65 20.13
CA GLU A 18 1.18 32.90 20.52
C GLU A 18 -0.04 33.18 19.62
N ASN A 19 -1.08 33.79 20.19
CA ASN A 19 -2.37 34.04 19.50
C ASN A 19 -2.26 34.83 18.17
N ASN A 20 -1.13 35.50 17.90
CA ASN A 20 -0.92 36.31 16.70
C ASN A 20 0.11 35.73 15.71
N GLU A 21 0.61 34.52 15.96
CA GLU A 21 1.51 33.85 15.03
C GLU A 21 0.73 33.31 13.82
N LYS A 22 1.20 33.61 12.60
CA LYS A 22 0.59 33.05 11.38
C LYS A 22 1.06 31.62 11.21
N MET A 23 0.14 30.68 11.31
CA MET A 23 0.41 29.26 11.12
C MET A 23 -0.32 28.71 9.89
N ALA A 24 0.32 27.77 9.22
CA ALA A 24 -0.32 26.90 8.24
C ALA A 24 -0.33 25.47 8.80
N VAL A 25 -1.50 24.85 8.87
CA VAL A 25 -1.66 23.47 9.35
C VAL A 25 -2.04 22.60 8.17
N ILE A 26 -1.22 21.57 7.91
CA ILE A 26 -1.55 20.53 6.94
C ILE A 26 -2.16 19.37 7.72
N THR A 27 -3.34 18.93 7.30
CA THR A 27 -4.05 17.81 7.93
C THR A 27 -4.11 16.67 6.94
N TRP A 28 -3.67 15.49 7.37
CA TRP A 28 -3.84 14.24 6.64
C TRP A 28 -4.99 13.45 7.24
N THR A 29 -5.94 13.06 6.41
CA THR A 29 -7.04 12.17 6.78
C THR A 29 -6.79 10.75 6.27
N ALA A 30 -7.58 9.81 6.77
CA ALA A 30 -7.56 8.44 6.27
C ALA A 30 -8.00 8.33 4.80
N GLU A 31 -8.79 9.28 4.29
CA GLU A 31 -9.12 9.33 2.86
C GLU A 31 -7.90 9.80 2.06
N ASP A 32 -7.24 10.88 2.49
CA ASP A 32 -6.08 11.44 1.78
C ASP A 32 -4.95 10.39 1.65
N VAL A 33 -4.70 9.62 2.70
CA VAL A 33 -3.71 8.54 2.68
C VAL A 33 -4.13 7.40 1.73
N ARG A 34 -5.42 7.08 1.64
CA ARG A 34 -5.93 6.07 0.70
C ARG A 34 -5.86 6.55 -0.74
N GLU A 35 -6.15 7.82 -0.99
CA GLU A 35 -6.06 8.43 -2.32
C GLU A 35 -4.61 8.52 -2.79
N ALA A 36 -3.73 9.11 -1.97
CA ALA A 36 -2.30 9.22 -2.24
C ALA A 36 -1.63 7.85 -2.42
N GLY A 37 -2.14 6.84 -1.70
CA GLY A 37 -1.64 5.48 -1.67
C GLY A 37 -2.36 4.48 -2.56
N ALA A 38 -3.23 4.92 -3.49
CA ALA A 38 -4.14 4.03 -4.21
C ALA A 38 -3.43 2.87 -4.91
N GLU A 39 -2.22 3.09 -5.43
CA GLU A 39 -1.39 2.06 -6.08
C GLU A 39 -1.02 0.88 -5.15
N TYR A 40 -0.94 1.13 -3.84
CA TYR A 40 -0.60 0.13 -2.82
C TYR A 40 -1.82 -0.61 -2.27
N ASN A 41 -3.04 -0.16 -2.63
CA ASN A 41 -4.31 -0.64 -2.09
C ASN A 41 -4.25 -0.84 -0.54
N PRO A 42 -4.02 0.23 0.24
CA PRO A 42 -3.87 0.15 1.68
C PRO A 42 -5.15 -0.31 2.36
N THR A 43 -5.02 -1.20 3.34
CA THR A 43 -6.09 -1.56 4.27
C THR A 43 -6.29 -0.44 5.29
N ILE A 44 -7.43 -0.45 5.97
CA ILE A 44 -7.75 0.52 7.03
C ILE A 44 -6.68 0.56 8.13
N ALA A 45 -6.15 -0.61 8.51
CA ALA A 45 -5.12 -0.71 9.54
C ALA A 45 -3.80 -0.06 9.09
N GLU A 46 -3.44 -0.21 7.83
CA GLU A 46 -2.21 0.35 7.27
C GLU A 46 -2.33 1.86 7.06
N THR A 47 -3.49 2.33 6.61
CA THR A 47 -3.82 3.76 6.59
C THR A 47 -3.65 4.38 7.98
N ALA A 48 -4.16 3.74 9.04
CA ALA A 48 -3.97 4.20 10.40
C ALA A 48 -2.49 4.21 10.80
N ARG A 49 -1.73 3.18 10.39
CA ARG A 49 -0.28 3.06 10.66
C ARG A 49 0.52 4.19 10.00
N VAL A 50 0.15 4.62 8.78
CA VAL A 50 0.79 5.78 8.13
C VAL A 50 0.44 7.08 8.85
N LEU A 51 -0.81 7.26 9.26
CA LEU A 51 -1.20 8.40 10.09
C LEU A 51 -0.41 8.41 11.43
N GLN A 52 0.01 7.25 11.94
CA GLN A 52 0.95 7.13 13.06
C GLN A 52 2.27 7.74 12.76
N ALA A 53 2.88 7.29 11.67
CA ALA A 53 4.20 7.70 11.27
C ALA A 53 4.22 9.22 11.07
N ILE A 54 3.15 9.80 10.52
CA ILE A 54 2.97 11.26 10.39
C ILE A 54 2.95 11.94 11.76
N GLY A 55 2.17 11.43 12.71
CA GLY A 55 2.04 12.01 14.06
C GLY A 55 3.24 11.76 14.99
N GLU A 56 4.14 10.85 14.61
CA GLU A 56 5.38 10.49 15.33
C GLU A 56 6.63 10.98 14.61
N ALA A 57 6.49 11.58 13.41
CA ALA A 57 7.60 12.12 12.64
C ALA A 57 8.36 13.20 13.42
N ASP A 58 9.68 13.17 13.28
CA ASP A 58 10.55 14.18 13.88
C ASP A 58 10.17 15.58 13.39
N CYS A 59 9.99 16.51 14.33
CA CYS A 59 9.66 17.90 14.02
C CYS A 59 10.68 18.53 13.07
N ASP A 60 11.96 18.20 13.19
CA ASP A 60 13.01 18.75 12.30
C ASP A 60 12.84 18.28 10.85
N ILE A 61 12.44 17.01 10.66
CA ILE A 61 12.14 16.45 9.34
C ILE A 61 10.88 17.08 8.77
N MET A 62 9.84 17.21 9.60
CA MET A 62 8.57 17.83 9.24
C MET A 62 8.74 19.30 8.81
N TYR A 63 9.54 20.09 9.54
CA TYR A 63 9.77 21.50 9.19
C TYR A 63 10.66 21.68 7.97
N ARG A 64 11.62 20.78 7.74
CA ARG A 64 12.60 20.92 6.65
C ARG A 64 12.10 20.38 5.32
N TYR A 65 11.38 19.26 5.33
CA TYR A 65 10.97 18.56 4.13
C TYR A 65 9.45 18.54 3.93
N GLY A 66 8.68 18.84 4.97
CA GLY A 66 7.23 18.68 4.97
C GLY A 66 6.81 17.21 4.99
N ILE A 67 5.54 16.99 5.33
CA ILE A 67 4.90 15.67 5.18
C ILE A 67 4.01 15.74 3.94
N GLY A 68 4.62 15.43 2.80
CA GLY A 68 3.95 15.38 1.50
C GLY A 68 3.62 13.96 1.05
N GLN A 69 3.11 13.85 -0.18
CA GLN A 69 2.76 12.56 -0.80
C GLN A 69 3.95 11.58 -0.82
N ASP A 70 5.17 12.05 -1.05
CA ASP A 70 6.38 11.19 -1.08
C ASP A 70 6.63 10.48 0.25
N PHE A 71 6.36 11.14 1.38
CA PHE A 71 6.45 10.53 2.70
C PHE A 71 5.42 9.41 2.85
N VAL A 72 4.16 9.70 2.50
CA VAL A 72 3.05 8.73 2.55
C VAL A 72 3.34 7.51 1.67
N SER A 73 3.79 7.72 0.43
CA SER A 73 4.15 6.64 -0.48
C SER A 73 5.37 5.85 0.01
N GLY A 74 6.33 6.50 0.66
CA GLY A 74 7.47 5.84 1.29
C GLY A 74 7.06 4.90 2.42
N GLU A 75 6.22 5.37 3.33
CA GLU A 75 5.68 4.56 4.43
C GLU A 75 4.83 3.40 3.91
N LEU A 76 3.94 3.65 2.94
CA LEU A 76 3.12 2.60 2.33
C LEU A 76 3.96 1.55 1.62
N ARG A 77 5.03 1.95 0.93
CA ARG A 77 5.94 1.00 0.28
C ARG A 77 6.60 0.06 1.29
N GLN A 78 7.06 0.57 2.43
CA GLN A 78 7.62 -0.25 3.51
C GLN A 78 6.57 -1.23 4.04
N ILE A 79 5.37 -0.73 4.35
CA ILE A 79 4.27 -1.57 4.85
C ILE A 79 3.89 -2.67 3.84
N VAL A 80 3.81 -2.34 2.56
CA VAL A 80 3.51 -3.33 1.50
C VAL A 80 4.62 -4.37 1.38
N ALA A 81 5.89 -3.97 1.53
CA ALA A 81 7.01 -4.91 1.51
C ALA A 81 6.97 -5.90 2.67
N GLU A 82 6.39 -5.52 3.82
CA GLU A 82 6.17 -6.40 4.97
C GLU A 82 4.97 -7.35 4.78
N ARG A 83 4.09 -7.12 3.79
CA ARG A 83 2.90 -7.97 3.59
C ARG A 83 3.32 -9.36 3.16
N ALA A 84 2.65 -10.36 3.73
CA ALA A 84 2.66 -11.69 3.15
C ALA A 84 2.18 -11.61 1.69
N PRO A 85 2.79 -12.38 0.77
CA PRO A 85 2.34 -12.43 -0.63
C PRO A 85 0.85 -12.72 -0.68
N ARG A 86 0.10 -11.90 -1.43
CA ARG A 86 -1.34 -12.09 -1.58
C ARG A 86 -1.61 -13.45 -2.21
N GLN A 87 -2.31 -14.31 -1.48
CA GLN A 87 -2.78 -15.60 -2.00
C GLN A 87 -4.16 -15.41 -2.64
N ILE A 88 -4.30 -15.86 -3.88
CA ILE A 88 -5.56 -15.86 -4.61
C ILE A 88 -5.94 -17.32 -4.86
N ALA A 89 -7.09 -17.74 -4.36
CA ALA A 89 -7.65 -19.04 -4.65
C ALA A 89 -8.46 -18.96 -5.96
N ILE A 90 -8.15 -19.84 -6.91
CA ILE A 90 -8.90 -20.02 -8.15
C ILE A 90 -9.44 -21.45 -8.11
N PRO A 91 -10.74 -21.69 -8.34
CA PRO A 91 -11.22 -23.04 -8.37
C PRO A 91 -10.64 -23.79 -9.60
N GLU A 92 -10.47 -25.10 -9.42
CA GLU A 92 -9.67 -25.95 -10.33
C GLU A 92 -10.21 -25.93 -11.77
N ASN A 93 -11.54 -25.90 -11.92
CA ASN A 93 -12.20 -25.87 -13.21
C ASN A 93 -11.95 -24.56 -13.96
N GLU A 94 -11.96 -23.41 -13.28
CA GLU A 94 -11.60 -22.11 -13.87
C GLU A 94 -10.12 -22.09 -14.24
N LEU A 95 -9.23 -22.60 -13.39
CA LEU A 95 -7.81 -22.66 -13.70
C LEU A 95 -7.53 -23.54 -14.93
N ARG A 96 -8.19 -24.69 -15.06
CA ARG A 96 -8.13 -25.55 -16.25
C ARG A 96 -8.60 -24.87 -17.54
N LEU A 97 -9.57 -23.97 -17.44
CA LEU A 97 -10.04 -23.18 -18.59
C LEU A 97 -9.08 -22.05 -18.94
N LEU A 98 -8.48 -21.41 -17.93
CA LEU A 98 -7.58 -20.27 -18.12
C LEU A 98 -6.21 -20.68 -18.66
N LEU A 99 -5.66 -21.82 -18.23
CA LEU A 99 -4.29 -22.21 -18.54
C LEU A 99 -4.00 -22.33 -20.05
N PRO A 100 -4.85 -22.97 -20.88
CA PRO A 100 -4.63 -23.01 -22.33
C PRO A 100 -4.74 -21.63 -22.99
N LEU A 101 -5.52 -20.71 -22.42
CA LEU A 101 -5.65 -19.34 -22.92
C LEU A 101 -4.39 -18.52 -22.60
N ILE A 102 -3.81 -18.73 -21.43
CA ILE A 102 -2.54 -18.12 -21.01
C ILE A 102 -1.41 -18.63 -21.92
N GLU A 103 -1.30 -19.94 -22.13
CA GLU A 103 -0.31 -20.55 -23.03
C GLU A 103 -0.41 -19.99 -24.45
N ARG A 104 -1.64 -19.91 -24.98
CA ARG A 104 -1.87 -19.34 -26.31
C ARG A 104 -1.54 -17.85 -26.35
N GLY A 105 -1.82 -17.08 -25.30
CA GLY A 105 -1.44 -15.67 -25.22
C GLY A 105 0.08 -15.49 -25.20
N MET A 106 0.77 -16.33 -24.43
CA MET A 106 2.21 -16.34 -24.32
C MET A 106 2.88 -16.68 -25.64
N SER A 107 2.39 -17.68 -26.40
CA SER A 107 2.98 -18.08 -27.68
C SER A 107 3.00 -16.99 -28.78
N HIS A 108 2.32 -15.85 -28.55
CA HIS A 108 2.29 -14.70 -29.46
C HIS A 108 3.21 -13.55 -29.00
N VAL A 109 3.94 -13.73 -27.91
CA VAL A 109 4.91 -12.77 -27.39
C VAL A 109 6.32 -13.27 -27.74
N ASP A 110 7.08 -12.47 -28.48
CA ASP A 110 8.42 -12.88 -28.94
C ASP A 110 9.48 -12.92 -27.82
N ASP A 111 9.22 -12.26 -26.68
CA ASP A 111 10.13 -12.16 -25.53
C ASP A 111 9.42 -12.57 -24.22
N ILE A 112 9.14 -13.87 -24.10
CA ILE A 112 8.60 -14.45 -22.87
C ILE A 112 9.76 -14.72 -21.91
N SER A 113 9.71 -14.12 -20.72
CA SER A 113 10.67 -14.45 -19.66
C SER A 113 10.62 -15.94 -19.31
N GLY A 114 11.79 -16.56 -19.09
CA GLY A 114 11.88 -17.95 -18.63
C GLY A 114 11.11 -18.21 -17.32
N GLU A 115 10.95 -17.18 -16.49
CA GLU A 115 10.12 -17.25 -15.27
C GLU A 115 8.64 -17.46 -15.57
N ALA A 116 8.12 -16.86 -16.65
CA ALA A 116 6.73 -17.02 -17.05
C ALA A 116 6.45 -18.44 -17.57
N CYS A 117 7.37 -19.02 -18.36
CA CYS A 117 7.29 -20.42 -18.78
C CYS A 117 7.29 -21.38 -17.58
N ALA A 118 8.23 -21.18 -16.64
CA ALA A 118 8.32 -22.01 -15.43
C ALA A 118 7.07 -21.92 -14.55
N ALA A 119 6.44 -20.75 -14.48
CA ALA A 119 5.17 -20.57 -13.74
C ALA A 119 4.02 -21.37 -14.36
N VAL A 120 3.88 -21.37 -15.69
CA VAL A 120 2.86 -22.18 -16.39
C VAL A 120 3.10 -23.67 -16.20
N GLU A 121 4.34 -24.14 -16.34
CA GLU A 121 4.70 -25.54 -16.10
C GLU A 121 4.37 -25.97 -14.66
N THR A 122 4.61 -25.10 -13.68
CA THR A 122 4.25 -25.36 -12.28
C THR A 122 2.74 -25.49 -12.10
N LEU A 123 1.94 -24.63 -12.74
CA LEU A 123 0.48 -24.71 -12.67
C LEU A 123 -0.06 -26.00 -13.33
N GLN A 124 0.54 -26.44 -14.44
CA GLN A 124 0.20 -27.71 -15.08
C GLN A 124 0.48 -28.91 -14.16
N LEU A 125 1.64 -28.92 -13.50
CA LEU A 125 2.02 -29.96 -12.54
C LEU A 125 1.03 -30.04 -11.36
N VAL A 126 0.60 -28.89 -10.83
CA VAL A 126 -0.38 -28.82 -9.74
C VAL A 126 -1.73 -29.38 -10.17
N LEU A 127 -2.21 -29.05 -11.38
CA LEU A 127 -3.49 -29.55 -11.91
C LEU A 127 -3.48 -31.04 -12.30
N GLY A 128 -2.29 -31.56 -12.66
CA GLY A 128 -2.09 -32.97 -13.02
C GLY A 128 -1.87 -33.89 -11.81
N SER A 129 -1.59 -33.30 -10.64
CA SER A 129 -1.46 -34.05 -9.39
C SER A 129 -2.87 -34.37 -8.84
N PRO A 130 -3.12 -35.59 -8.34
CA PRO A 130 -4.41 -35.91 -7.74
C PRO A 130 -4.66 -35.02 -6.53
N SER A 131 -5.84 -34.41 -6.46
CA SER A 131 -6.29 -33.64 -5.29
C SER A 131 -6.28 -34.57 -4.06
N ALA A 132 -5.60 -34.14 -3.00
CA ALA A 132 -5.49 -34.88 -1.73
C ALA A 132 -6.84 -35.01 -1.01
#